data_AF-A0A1V9ZS71-F1
#
_entry.id   AF-A0A1V9ZS71-F1
#
_cell.length_a   1.000
_cell.length_b   1.000
_cell.length_c   1.000
_cell.angle_alpha   90.00
_cell.angle_beta   90.00
_cell.angle_gamma   90.00
#
_symmetry.space_group_name_H-M   'P 1'
#
loop_
_entity.id
_entity.type
_entity.pdbx_description
1 polymer ?
#
loop_
_entity_poly.entity_id
_entity_poly.type
_entity_poly.pdbx_seq_one_letter_code
_entity_poly.pdbx_strand_id
1 'polypeptide(L)'
;MLHFAKPSCACARRSPFEPSYTTATFPHACPGQSPTRDHGKLAVQFELPHLDPAAVTQHLVFLRFEPHDSLGSNDDLQIGDEVPCASIVDHVRSLSHPSGEWLPSDDYVLDQASGVAHCTYAPPHPFGWYISCVEPLASATLAAYLFLRTMRAGHAVLRVLGCTKSPVFTIGRHPTPMTSIDTSIATLLTFVSQMPPGRGGALVNRQVQQRLLRPLLQKPEFEAHRALLAEHYLGDDAYVLPITGKESQLLTDTVNAGMSPLEATSVSVVLGLFDPELVKQLQALCLQDTDCLLDKASLVRLYEAWKALLEEYVNQWLRRSTRYTSHEQLVRDIRTVAAIDVSLHTFETFVAQLREYYIAKDQPGPTRESWHLRPPLSPFSGRWLYDVHQERPACTVSILPMTQWFTMAFCFQQHLNDSVLYVRSDLAIHSTIWSTYHLDNCHRVAQVFPNGAATIHEWSASWLHGDYVGTVEHGVVSITFYCWPLRHHQPAYLAHLQITAPSTRRLQYRWRISTCAVVDGADFVTMTAERRHESLRGEEHHLLAVNLLYQLVPPCDTFDI
;
A
#
# COMPACT_ATOMS: atom_id res chain seq x y z
N MET A 1 -13.16 -31.68 38.32
CA MET A 1 -13.49 -30.25 38.24
C MET A 1 -12.56 -29.60 37.21
N LEU A 2 -13.15 -28.97 36.20
CA LEU A 2 -12.39 -28.35 35.10
C LEU A 2 -12.41 -26.85 35.33
N HIS A 3 -11.25 -26.19 35.27
CA HIS A 3 -11.20 -24.74 35.47
C HIS A 3 -10.16 -24.05 34.59
N PHE A 4 -10.55 -22.88 34.12
CA PHE A 4 -9.65 -21.93 33.49
C PHE A 4 -8.91 -21.15 34.56
N ALA A 5 -7.61 -20.94 34.36
CA ALA A 5 -6.76 -20.15 35.24
C ALA A 5 -5.83 -19.27 34.40
N LYS A 6 -5.30 -18.20 35.02
CA LYS A 6 -4.24 -17.40 34.40
C LYS A 6 -2.91 -17.74 35.09
N PRO A 7 -1.90 -18.26 34.36
CA PRO A 7 -0.59 -18.54 34.94
C PRO A 7 0.00 -17.29 35.62
N SER A 8 0.55 -17.46 36.82
CA SER A 8 1.25 -16.40 37.55
C SER A 8 0.40 -15.16 37.86
N CYS A 9 -0.93 -15.30 37.90
CA CYS A 9 -1.84 -14.22 38.30
C CYS A 9 -1.85 -14.04 39.83
N ALA A 10 -1.52 -12.83 40.30
CA ALA A 10 -1.59 -12.46 41.71
C ALA A 10 -2.96 -11.92 42.15
N CYS A 11 -3.93 -11.85 41.24
CA CYS A 11 -5.28 -11.37 41.58
C CYS A 11 -6.02 -12.43 42.41
N ALA A 12 -6.72 -12.02 43.47
CA ALA A 12 -7.52 -12.90 44.33
C ALA A 12 -8.80 -13.47 43.65
N ARG A 13 -8.83 -13.53 42.32
CA ARG A 13 -10.01 -13.88 41.53
C ARG A 13 -10.04 -15.38 41.25
N ARG A 14 -11.21 -16.00 41.41
CA ARG A 14 -11.43 -17.44 41.17
C ARG A 14 -11.55 -17.82 39.69
N SER A 15 -11.79 -16.85 38.80
CA SER A 15 -11.93 -17.05 37.36
C SER A 15 -11.16 -15.96 36.62
N PRO A 16 -10.50 -16.28 35.50
CA PRO A 16 -9.96 -15.26 34.60
C PRO A 16 -11.07 -14.49 33.87
N PHE A 17 -12.29 -15.08 33.82
CA PHE A 17 -13.62 -14.61 33.41
C PHE A 17 -14.12 -13.24 33.93
N GLU A 18 -14.32 -12.22 33.09
CA GLU A 18 -15.11 -11.00 33.32
C GLU A 18 -16.27 -10.94 32.29
N PRO A 19 -17.39 -10.25 32.59
CA PRO A 19 -18.52 -10.16 31.67
C PRO A 19 -18.21 -9.44 30.34
N SER A 20 -17.15 -8.61 30.31
CA SER A 20 -16.80 -7.82 29.13
C SER A 20 -15.30 -7.59 29.02
N TYR A 21 -14.78 -7.63 27.80
CA TYR A 21 -13.36 -7.50 27.47
C TYR A 21 -13.13 -6.66 26.22
N THR A 22 -11.90 -6.17 26.07
CA THR A 22 -11.34 -5.83 24.76
C THR A 22 -10.36 -6.94 24.34
N THR A 23 -10.04 -7.04 23.05
CA THR A 23 -9.05 -8.03 22.54
C THR A 23 -7.67 -7.90 23.21
N ALA A 24 -7.30 -6.69 23.63
CA ALA A 24 -6.04 -6.41 24.31
C ALA A 24 -6.06 -6.77 25.81
N THR A 25 -7.24 -6.79 26.44
CA THR A 25 -7.37 -7.11 27.86
C THR A 25 -7.73 -8.57 28.12
N PHE A 26 -8.13 -9.35 27.12
CA PHE A 26 -8.49 -10.75 27.28
C PHE A 26 -7.27 -11.65 27.64
N PRO A 27 -7.38 -12.59 28.60
CA PRO A 27 -8.55 -12.89 29.43
C PRO A 27 -8.67 -12.02 30.70
N HIS A 28 -7.67 -11.23 31.09
CA HIS A 28 -7.79 -10.00 31.92
C HIS A 28 -6.39 -9.37 32.10
N ALA A 29 -6.31 -8.06 32.34
CA ALA A 29 -5.07 -7.36 32.67
C ALA A 29 -4.79 -7.40 34.18
N CYS A 30 -3.61 -7.89 34.60
CA CYS A 30 -3.21 -7.87 36.01
C CYS A 30 -2.47 -6.56 36.34
N PRO A 31 -2.85 -5.81 37.39
CA PRO A 31 -2.10 -4.65 37.84
C PRO A 31 -0.77 -5.12 38.45
N GLY A 32 0.29 -5.21 37.64
CA GLY A 32 1.63 -5.62 38.08
C GLY A 32 2.42 -6.48 37.09
N GLN A 33 1.81 -6.98 36.01
CA GLN A 33 2.55 -7.67 34.93
C GLN A 33 3.05 -6.65 33.89
N SER A 34 4.33 -6.77 33.51
CA SER A 34 4.96 -5.95 32.47
C SER A 34 4.45 -6.35 31.07
N PRO A 35 4.22 -5.40 30.13
CA PRO A 35 3.62 -5.61 28.79
C PRO A 35 4.22 -6.71 27.91
N THR A 36 5.39 -7.26 28.23
CA THR A 36 6.29 -7.86 27.22
C THR A 36 6.56 -9.36 27.34
N ARG A 37 6.12 -10.09 28.39
CA ARG A 37 6.45 -11.54 28.50
C ARG A 37 5.32 -12.52 28.83
N ASP A 38 4.28 -12.12 29.56
CA ASP A 38 3.19 -13.05 29.98
C ASP A 38 1.78 -12.49 29.73
N HIS A 39 1.65 -11.43 28.94
CA HIS A 39 0.34 -10.87 28.60
C HIS A 39 -0.48 -11.87 27.79
N GLY A 40 -1.70 -12.13 28.26
CA GLY A 40 -2.68 -12.94 27.56
C GLY A 40 -2.57 -14.45 27.76
N LYS A 41 -1.59 -15.00 28.49
CA LYS A 41 -1.55 -16.47 28.67
C LYS A 41 -2.78 -16.98 29.41
N LEU A 42 -3.34 -18.10 28.94
CA LEU A 42 -4.46 -18.80 29.54
C LEU A 42 -4.03 -20.23 29.87
N ALA A 43 -4.46 -20.75 31.01
CA ALA A 43 -4.30 -22.15 31.36
C ALA A 43 -5.64 -22.83 31.55
N VAL A 44 -5.71 -24.10 31.18
CA VAL A 44 -6.87 -24.96 31.39
C VAL A 44 -6.42 -26.21 32.11
N GLN A 45 -7.17 -26.60 33.14
CA GLN A 45 -6.92 -27.83 33.88
C GLN A 45 -8.01 -28.86 33.62
N PHE A 46 -7.60 -30.09 33.28
CA PHE A 46 -8.48 -31.23 33.12
C PHE A 46 -8.25 -32.27 34.21
N GLU A 47 -9.27 -32.58 35.01
CA GLU A 47 -9.24 -33.70 35.95
C GLU A 47 -9.65 -35.00 35.25
N LEU A 48 -8.75 -35.98 35.28
CA LEU A 48 -8.79 -37.19 34.48
C LEU A 48 -8.55 -38.43 35.36
N PRO A 49 -9.47 -38.75 36.29
CA PRO A 49 -9.24 -39.72 37.37
C PRO A 49 -9.05 -41.19 36.92
N HIS A 50 -9.24 -41.49 35.63
CA HIS A 50 -9.27 -42.87 35.10
C HIS A 50 -8.51 -43.05 33.78
N LEU A 51 -7.54 -42.19 33.49
CA LEU A 51 -6.80 -42.26 32.23
C LEU A 51 -5.54 -43.11 32.34
N ASP A 52 -5.33 -43.95 31.32
CA ASP A 52 -4.11 -44.74 31.15
C ASP A 52 -2.93 -43.79 30.86
N PRO A 53 -1.89 -43.75 31.72
CA PRO A 53 -0.71 -42.92 31.49
C PRO A 53 0.00 -43.22 30.15
N ALA A 54 -0.17 -44.43 29.59
CA ALA A 54 0.39 -44.78 28.28
C ALA A 54 -0.29 -44.03 27.11
N ALA A 55 -1.54 -43.58 27.29
CA ALA A 55 -2.32 -42.87 26.27
C ALA A 55 -1.98 -41.37 26.17
N VAL A 56 -1.16 -40.83 27.09
CA VAL A 56 -0.82 -39.40 27.16
C VAL A 56 -0.26 -38.84 25.86
N THR A 57 0.56 -39.61 25.16
CA THR A 57 1.17 -39.20 23.88
C THR A 57 0.15 -39.02 22.75
N GLN A 58 -1.07 -39.51 22.94
CA GLN A 58 -2.18 -39.42 22.00
C GLN A 58 -3.17 -38.32 22.38
N HIS A 59 -2.95 -37.62 23.49
CA HIS A 59 -3.81 -36.53 23.92
C HIS A 59 -3.54 -35.26 23.10
N LEU A 60 -4.60 -34.59 22.69
CA LEU A 60 -4.54 -33.28 22.04
C LEU A 60 -5.53 -32.35 22.72
N VAL A 61 -5.16 -31.07 22.88
CA VAL A 61 -6.03 -30.09 23.53
C VAL A 61 -6.19 -28.86 22.65
N PHE A 62 -7.44 -28.47 22.41
CA PHE A 62 -7.77 -27.31 21.60
C PHE A 62 -8.76 -26.40 22.32
N LEU A 63 -8.71 -25.10 22.02
CA LEU A 63 -9.76 -24.15 22.37
C LEU A 63 -10.57 -23.76 21.13
N ARG A 64 -11.84 -23.44 21.33
CA ARG A 64 -12.73 -22.88 20.31
C ARG A 64 -13.59 -21.79 20.93
N PHE A 65 -13.77 -20.68 20.22
CA PHE A 65 -14.75 -19.65 20.58
C PHE A 65 -16.12 -20.06 20.04
N GLU A 66 -17.12 -20.10 20.91
CA GLU A 66 -18.49 -20.54 20.59
C GLU A 66 -19.47 -19.38 20.79
N PRO A 67 -20.33 -19.07 19.80
CA PRO A 67 -21.37 -18.06 19.95
C PRO A 67 -22.37 -18.46 21.04
N HIS A 68 -22.80 -17.49 21.86
CA HIS A 68 -23.83 -17.76 22.86
C HIS A 68 -25.25 -17.78 22.25
N ASP A 69 -25.50 -16.93 21.24
CA ASP A 69 -26.85 -16.72 20.68
C ASP A 69 -27.19 -17.68 19.53
N SER A 70 -26.29 -18.61 19.18
CA SER A 70 -26.62 -19.73 18.30
C SER A 70 -27.46 -20.76 19.06
N LEU A 71 -28.74 -20.42 19.25
CA LEU A 71 -29.80 -21.35 19.63
C LEU A 71 -29.84 -22.50 18.62
N GLY A 72 -29.11 -23.57 18.90
CA GLY A 72 -29.22 -24.86 18.22
C GLY A 72 -28.26 -25.12 17.04
N SER A 73 -27.05 -24.54 17.00
CA SER A 73 -26.03 -25.09 16.10
C SER A 73 -25.60 -26.48 16.61
N ASN A 74 -25.68 -27.48 15.74
CA ASN A 74 -25.38 -28.89 15.99
C ASN A 74 -23.87 -29.19 16.22
N ASP A 75 -23.05 -28.16 16.47
CA ASP A 75 -21.59 -28.26 16.41
C ASP A 75 -20.89 -28.34 17.78
N ASP A 76 -21.66 -28.39 18.87
CA ASP A 76 -21.14 -28.56 20.23
C ASP A 76 -20.74 -30.01 20.50
N LEU A 77 -19.43 -30.27 20.48
CA LEU A 77 -18.90 -31.60 20.74
C LEU A 77 -19.11 -32.00 22.21
N GLN A 78 -19.66 -33.19 22.42
CA GLN A 78 -19.89 -33.79 23.73
C GLN A 78 -18.82 -34.83 24.06
N ILE A 79 -18.65 -35.13 25.35
CA ILE A 79 -17.75 -36.19 25.81
C ILE A 79 -18.20 -37.52 25.19
N GLY A 80 -17.26 -38.19 24.52
CA GLY A 80 -17.51 -39.44 23.80
C GLY A 80 -17.65 -39.29 22.30
N ASP A 81 -17.89 -38.08 21.78
CA ASP A 81 -18.00 -37.83 20.34
C ASP A 81 -16.69 -38.14 19.61
N GLU A 82 -16.81 -38.64 18.39
CA GLU A 82 -15.69 -38.94 17.50
C GLU A 82 -15.75 -38.04 16.27
N VAL A 83 -14.66 -37.32 15.99
CA VAL A 83 -14.53 -36.46 14.81
C VAL A 83 -13.28 -36.81 14.01
N PRO A 84 -13.30 -36.67 12.67
CA PRO A 84 -12.10 -36.84 11.86
C PRO A 84 -10.99 -35.89 12.32
N CYS A 85 -9.75 -36.38 12.46
CA CYS A 85 -8.64 -35.52 12.90
C CYS A 85 -8.42 -34.31 11.96
N ALA A 86 -8.63 -34.51 10.66
CA ALA A 86 -8.51 -33.47 9.64
C ALA A 86 -9.48 -32.29 9.87
N SER A 87 -10.70 -32.52 10.36
CA SER A 87 -11.69 -31.45 10.56
C SER A 87 -11.32 -30.48 11.70
N ILE A 88 -10.36 -30.85 12.55
CA ILE A 88 -9.80 -29.96 13.56
C ILE A 88 -8.45 -29.43 13.07
N VAL A 89 -7.53 -30.32 12.67
CA VAL A 89 -6.15 -29.96 12.33
C VAL A 89 -6.06 -29.00 11.14
N ASP A 90 -6.88 -29.19 10.10
CA ASP A 90 -6.85 -28.32 8.91
C ASP A 90 -7.45 -26.93 9.20
N HIS A 91 -8.22 -26.81 10.28
CA HIS A 91 -8.83 -25.57 10.77
C HIS A 91 -8.14 -25.04 12.04
N VAL A 92 -6.92 -25.49 12.32
CA VAL A 92 -6.10 -24.93 13.39
C VAL A 92 -5.63 -23.53 13.00
N ARG A 93 -5.90 -22.57 13.89
CA ARG A 93 -5.44 -21.21 13.74
C ARG A 93 -3.93 -21.16 13.82
N SER A 94 -3.34 -20.58 12.79
CA SER A 94 -1.89 -20.42 12.64
C SER A 94 -1.58 -19.12 11.89
N LEU A 95 -0.31 -18.76 11.80
CA LEU A 95 0.11 -17.61 10.98
C LEU A 95 -0.24 -17.77 9.49
N SER A 96 -0.37 -19.00 9.00
CA SER A 96 -0.80 -19.33 7.63
C SER A 96 -2.32 -19.50 7.48
N HIS A 97 -3.04 -19.70 8.58
CA HIS A 97 -4.49 -19.85 8.60
C HIS A 97 -5.12 -19.00 9.73
N PRO A 98 -5.15 -17.67 9.59
CA PRO A 98 -5.57 -16.75 10.65
C PRO A 98 -7.07 -16.85 10.98
N SER A 99 -7.87 -17.40 10.06
CA SER A 99 -9.30 -17.64 10.22
C SER A 99 -9.64 -19.01 10.83
N GLY A 100 -8.63 -19.82 11.19
CA GLY A 100 -8.86 -21.14 11.78
C GLY A 100 -9.73 -21.06 13.04
N GLU A 101 -10.58 -22.05 13.26
CA GLU A 101 -11.54 -22.09 14.38
C GLU A 101 -10.91 -22.60 15.67
N TRP A 102 -9.88 -23.44 15.56
CA TRP A 102 -9.29 -24.16 16.67
C TRP A 102 -7.96 -23.56 17.09
N LEU A 103 -7.74 -23.44 18.41
CA LEU A 103 -6.49 -22.92 18.97
C LEU A 103 -5.76 -24.08 19.67
N PRO A 104 -4.56 -24.47 19.23
CA PRO A 104 -3.83 -25.57 19.84
C PRO A 104 -3.21 -25.13 21.16
N SER A 105 -3.06 -26.05 22.10
CA SER A 105 -2.27 -25.81 23.32
C SER A 105 -0.78 -25.69 22.99
N ASP A 106 -0.08 -24.76 23.63
CA ASP A 106 1.38 -24.64 23.51
C ASP A 106 2.09 -25.73 24.33
N ASP A 107 1.49 -26.11 25.46
CA ASP A 107 2.03 -27.11 26.36
C ASP A 107 0.91 -27.97 26.96
N TYR A 108 1.23 -29.23 27.23
CA TYR A 108 0.37 -30.24 27.86
C TYR A 108 1.18 -31.06 28.85
N VAL A 109 0.84 -30.95 30.13
CA VAL A 109 1.50 -31.67 31.23
C VAL A 109 0.47 -32.43 32.04
N LEU A 110 0.47 -33.77 31.96
CA LEU A 110 -0.34 -34.62 32.85
C LEU A 110 0.44 -34.95 34.12
N ASP A 111 -0.04 -34.48 35.27
CA ASP A 111 0.40 -34.97 36.57
C ASP A 111 -0.25 -36.34 36.83
N GLN A 112 0.56 -37.40 36.74
CA GLN A 112 0.11 -38.78 36.93
C GLN A 112 -0.34 -39.07 38.37
N ALA A 113 0.18 -38.34 39.37
CA ALA A 113 -0.15 -38.58 40.77
C ALA A 113 -1.53 -38.04 41.14
N SER A 114 -1.89 -36.87 40.59
CA SER A 114 -3.19 -36.22 40.81
C SER A 114 -4.22 -36.52 39.71
N GLY A 115 -3.77 -37.04 38.56
CA GLY A 115 -4.61 -37.22 37.38
C GLY A 115 -5.04 -35.90 36.75
N VAL A 116 -4.28 -34.81 36.93
CA VAL A 116 -4.62 -33.47 36.44
C VAL A 116 -3.74 -33.11 35.23
N ALA A 117 -4.37 -32.81 34.10
CA ALA A 117 -3.70 -32.28 32.92
C ALA A 117 -3.72 -30.76 32.91
N HIS A 118 -2.55 -30.15 32.87
CA HIS A 118 -2.34 -28.71 32.76
C HIS A 118 -2.00 -28.35 31.32
N CYS A 119 -2.79 -27.47 30.73
CA CYS A 119 -2.59 -26.99 29.36
C CYS A 119 -2.38 -25.48 29.39
N THR A 120 -1.43 -24.97 28.61
CA THR A 120 -1.22 -23.52 28.49
C THR A 120 -1.37 -23.04 27.05
N TYR A 121 -1.82 -21.81 26.92
CA TYR A 121 -2.09 -21.15 25.66
C TYR A 121 -1.57 -19.71 25.69
N ALA A 122 -0.80 -19.35 24.69
CA ALA A 122 -0.33 -18.00 24.42
C ALA A 122 -1.12 -17.40 23.25
N PRO A 123 -1.26 -16.07 23.22
CA PRO A 123 -1.85 -15.41 22.07
C PRO A 123 -1.02 -15.69 20.81
N PRO A 124 -1.65 -16.06 19.68
CA PRO A 124 -0.94 -16.34 18.43
C PRO A 124 -0.33 -15.10 17.77
N HIS A 125 -0.62 -13.89 18.28
CA HIS A 125 -0.15 -12.62 17.76
C HIS A 125 0.51 -11.76 18.87
N PRO A 126 1.59 -10.99 18.57
CA PRO A 126 2.20 -10.06 19.53
C PRO A 126 1.27 -8.94 20.04
N PHE A 127 0.06 -8.81 19.50
CA PHE A 127 -0.94 -7.80 19.92
C PHE A 127 -2.13 -8.41 20.68
N GLY A 128 -2.07 -9.70 21.04
CA GLY A 128 -3.07 -10.36 21.87
C GLY A 128 -3.90 -11.43 21.14
N TRP A 129 -5.05 -11.78 21.73
CA TRP A 129 -5.95 -12.80 21.18
C TRP A 129 -6.73 -12.23 20.01
N TYR A 130 -6.48 -12.76 18.81
CA TYR A 130 -7.28 -12.44 17.63
C TYR A 130 -8.49 -13.35 17.60
N ILE A 131 -9.71 -12.79 17.50
CA ILE A 131 -10.95 -13.54 17.34
C ILE A 131 -11.42 -13.30 15.91
N SER A 132 -11.21 -14.27 15.03
CA SER A 132 -11.64 -14.20 13.63
C SER A 132 -13.15 -14.50 13.51
N CYS A 133 -13.99 -13.69 14.14
CA CYS A 133 -15.42 -13.80 13.92
C CYS A 133 -15.83 -12.74 12.90
N VAL A 134 -16.24 -13.24 11.73
CA VAL A 134 -16.73 -12.49 10.57
C VAL A 134 -18.00 -11.68 10.92
N GLU A 135 -18.64 -12.00 12.05
CA GLU A 135 -19.77 -11.25 12.60
C GLU A 135 -19.47 -10.77 14.03
N PRO A 136 -20.01 -9.60 14.44
CA PRO A 136 -19.87 -9.11 15.81
C PRO A 136 -20.57 -10.06 16.77
N LEU A 137 -19.80 -10.89 17.49
CA LEU A 137 -20.33 -11.69 18.59
C LEU A 137 -20.73 -10.76 19.73
N ALA A 138 -22.05 -10.59 19.91
CA ALA A 138 -22.61 -9.87 21.05
C ALA A 138 -22.24 -10.57 22.38
N SER A 139 -22.13 -11.91 22.39
CA SER A 139 -21.73 -12.75 23.52
C SER A 139 -21.11 -14.07 23.04
N ALA A 140 -20.05 -14.55 23.71
CA ALA A 140 -19.36 -15.80 23.38
C ALA A 140 -18.96 -16.60 24.63
N THR A 141 -18.70 -17.89 24.45
CA THR A 141 -18.02 -18.75 25.43
C THR A 141 -16.74 -19.30 24.82
N LEU A 142 -15.71 -19.50 25.65
CA LEU A 142 -14.50 -20.20 25.26
C LEU A 142 -14.61 -21.64 25.74
N ALA A 143 -14.65 -22.58 24.80
CA ALA A 143 -14.69 -24.00 25.07
C ALA A 143 -13.29 -24.60 24.91
N ALA A 144 -12.89 -25.45 25.85
CA ALA A 144 -11.65 -26.20 25.83
C ALA A 144 -11.96 -27.69 25.73
N TYR A 145 -11.36 -28.35 24.75
CA TYR A 145 -11.60 -29.74 24.42
C TYR A 145 -10.32 -30.55 24.55
N LEU A 146 -10.39 -31.64 25.30
CA LEU A 146 -9.36 -32.68 25.37
C LEU A 146 -9.80 -33.85 24.48
N PHE A 147 -8.94 -34.24 23.54
CA PHE A 147 -9.16 -35.33 22.62
C PHE A 147 -8.16 -36.47 22.83
N LEU A 148 -8.60 -37.69 22.57
CA LEU A 148 -7.75 -38.86 22.35
C LEU A 148 -7.65 -39.15 20.86
N ARG A 149 -6.44 -39.14 20.32
CA ARG A 149 -6.17 -39.53 18.95
C ARG A 149 -6.06 -41.05 18.83
N THR A 150 -6.95 -41.65 18.03
CA THR A 150 -6.92 -43.08 17.72
C THR A 150 -6.87 -43.31 16.22
N MET A 151 -6.49 -44.52 15.79
CA MET A 151 -6.51 -44.92 14.39
C MET A 151 -7.66 -45.88 14.15
N ARG A 152 -8.58 -45.55 13.25
CA ARG A 152 -9.74 -46.38 12.89
C ARG A 152 -9.80 -46.54 11.37
N ALA A 153 -9.75 -47.79 10.90
CA ALA A 153 -9.74 -48.12 9.47
C ALA A 153 -8.71 -47.32 8.64
N GLY A 154 -7.52 -47.07 9.21
CA GLY A 154 -6.44 -46.32 8.54
C GLY A 154 -6.54 -44.79 8.63
N HIS A 155 -7.61 -44.25 9.21
CA HIS A 155 -7.80 -42.81 9.41
C HIS A 155 -7.60 -42.42 10.88
N ALA A 156 -7.01 -41.24 11.12
CA ALA A 156 -6.90 -40.67 12.45
C ALA A 156 -8.22 -40.05 12.89
N VAL A 157 -8.74 -40.46 14.05
CA VAL A 157 -9.99 -39.99 14.64
C VAL A 157 -9.68 -39.40 16.02
N LEU A 158 -10.34 -38.29 16.35
CA LEU A 158 -10.24 -37.63 17.64
C LEU A 158 -11.51 -37.92 18.44
N ARG A 159 -11.36 -38.55 19.60
CA ARG A 159 -12.46 -38.79 20.53
C ARG A 159 -12.43 -37.78 21.66
N VAL A 160 -13.52 -37.10 21.94
CA VAL A 160 -13.60 -36.12 23.02
C VAL A 160 -13.57 -36.85 24.37
N LEU A 161 -12.54 -36.60 25.17
CA LEU A 161 -12.39 -37.12 26.53
C LEU A 161 -12.91 -36.15 27.59
N GLY A 162 -12.83 -34.85 27.31
CA GLY A 162 -13.26 -33.81 28.24
C GLY A 162 -13.57 -32.51 27.52
N CYS A 163 -14.56 -31.79 28.04
CA CYS A 163 -14.93 -30.46 27.57
C CYS A 163 -15.18 -29.55 28.78
N THR A 164 -14.67 -28.33 28.76
CA THR A 164 -15.02 -27.28 29.72
C THR A 164 -15.27 -25.98 29.00
N LYS A 165 -16.30 -25.25 29.43
CA LYS A 165 -16.66 -23.94 28.87
C LYS A 165 -16.45 -22.85 29.90
N SER A 166 -16.00 -21.68 29.45
CA SER A 166 -15.97 -20.48 30.28
C SER A 166 -17.40 -20.00 30.59
N PRO A 167 -17.57 -19.11 31.60
CA PRO A 167 -18.75 -18.25 31.63
C PRO A 167 -18.91 -17.48 30.32
N VAL A 168 -20.13 -17.01 30.05
CA VAL A 168 -20.40 -16.14 28.90
C VAL A 168 -19.73 -14.80 29.11
N PHE A 169 -19.07 -14.29 28.07
CA PHE A 169 -18.44 -12.98 28.07
C PHE A 169 -18.68 -12.25 26.75
N THR A 170 -18.59 -10.93 26.80
CA THR A 170 -18.65 -10.07 25.63
C THR A 170 -17.24 -9.61 25.26
N ILE A 171 -16.90 -9.64 23.98
CA ILE A 171 -15.62 -9.09 23.51
C ILE A 171 -15.96 -7.88 22.67
N GLY A 172 -15.88 -6.71 23.28
CA GLY A 172 -15.97 -5.46 22.54
C GLY A 172 -14.83 -5.40 21.54
N ARG A 173 -15.14 -5.14 20.27
CA ARG A 173 -14.14 -4.58 19.35
C ARG A 173 -13.57 -3.35 20.04
N HIS A 174 -12.25 -3.21 20.05
CA HIS A 174 -11.61 -1.94 20.37
C HIS A 174 -12.38 -0.83 19.63
N PRO A 175 -12.70 0.32 20.25
CA PRO A 175 -13.21 1.46 19.51
C PRO A 175 -12.12 1.84 18.50
N THR A 176 -12.30 1.36 17.26
CA THR A 176 -11.35 1.40 16.13
C THR A 176 -9.97 0.78 16.42
N PRO A 177 -9.34 0.02 15.49
CA PRO A 177 -7.89 -0.04 15.50
C PRO A 177 -7.39 1.41 15.45
N MET A 178 -6.31 1.74 16.19
CA MET A 178 -5.50 2.91 15.86
C MET A 178 -5.32 2.86 14.34
N THR A 179 -5.85 3.87 13.63
CA THR A 179 -5.95 3.77 12.18
C THR A 179 -4.53 3.88 11.67
N SER A 180 -3.94 2.78 11.25
CA SER A 180 -2.56 2.75 10.81
C SER A 180 -2.32 3.83 9.75
N ILE A 181 -1.12 4.42 9.76
CA ILE A 181 -0.80 5.55 8.88
C ILE A 181 -0.98 5.20 7.40
N ASP A 182 -0.75 3.96 6.99
CA ASP A 182 -0.96 3.49 5.62
C ASP A 182 -2.46 3.50 5.23
N THR A 183 -3.35 3.05 6.13
CA THR A 183 -4.81 3.20 5.94
C THR A 183 -5.21 4.68 5.91
N SER A 184 -4.55 5.51 6.72
CA SER A 184 -4.81 6.94 6.78
C SER A 184 -4.42 7.63 5.46
N ILE A 185 -3.24 7.32 4.92
CA ILE A 185 -2.75 7.81 3.63
C ILE A 185 -3.66 7.33 2.51
N ALA A 186 -4.06 6.06 2.50
CA ALA A 186 -4.98 5.53 1.52
C ALA A 186 -6.33 6.26 1.51
N THR A 187 -6.86 6.58 2.70
CA THR A 187 -8.07 7.40 2.85
C THR A 187 -7.86 8.81 2.29
N LEU A 188 -6.73 9.46 2.62
CA LEU A 188 -6.39 10.80 2.14
C LEU A 188 -6.26 10.87 0.62
N LEU A 189 -5.55 9.91 0.02
CA LEU A 189 -5.39 9.81 -1.43
C LEU A 189 -6.74 9.62 -2.11
N THR A 190 -7.59 8.75 -1.59
CA THR A 190 -8.94 8.52 -2.12
C THR A 190 -9.78 9.79 -2.03
N PHE A 191 -9.78 10.47 -0.87
CA PHE A 191 -10.50 11.73 -0.68
C PHE A 191 -10.04 12.82 -1.66
N VAL A 192 -8.73 13.03 -1.80
CA VAL A 192 -8.17 14.02 -2.73
C VAL A 192 -8.44 13.66 -4.19
N SER A 193 -8.47 12.37 -4.54
CA SER A 193 -8.79 11.91 -5.90
C SER A 193 -10.24 12.20 -6.31
N GLN A 194 -11.17 12.22 -5.34
CA GLN A 194 -12.59 12.50 -5.56
C GLN A 194 -12.91 14.00 -5.65
N MET A 195 -11.93 14.88 -5.39
CA MET A 195 -12.13 16.31 -5.50
C MET A 195 -12.35 16.72 -6.96
N PRO A 196 -13.26 17.68 -7.24
CA PRO A 196 -13.46 18.21 -8.58
C PRO A 196 -12.15 18.69 -9.22
N PRO A 197 -11.90 18.39 -10.50
CA PRO A 197 -10.77 18.93 -11.24
C PRO A 197 -10.66 20.46 -11.14
N GLY A 198 -9.45 20.98 -10.94
CA GLY A 198 -9.18 22.41 -10.80
C GLY A 198 -9.51 23.02 -9.43
N ARG A 199 -10.15 22.29 -8.51
CA ARG A 199 -10.49 22.80 -7.17
C ARG A 199 -9.24 23.21 -6.39
N GLY A 200 -9.24 24.46 -5.94
CA GLY A 200 -8.13 25.04 -5.18
C GLY A 200 -6.79 25.05 -5.92
N GLY A 201 -6.81 25.12 -7.26
CA GLY A 201 -5.61 25.08 -8.10
C GLY A 201 -4.53 26.08 -7.71
N ALA A 202 -4.88 27.28 -7.23
CA ALA A 202 -3.90 28.26 -6.75
C ALA A 202 -3.09 27.77 -5.53
N LEU A 203 -3.75 27.11 -4.57
CA LEU A 203 -3.07 26.51 -3.41
C LEU A 203 -2.17 25.36 -3.86
N VAL A 204 -2.69 24.48 -4.72
CA VAL A 204 -1.94 23.34 -5.27
C VAL A 204 -0.70 23.83 -6.02
N ASN A 205 -0.85 24.83 -6.91
CA ASN A 205 0.24 25.44 -7.66
C ASN A 205 1.32 26.00 -6.73
N ARG A 206 0.91 26.77 -5.72
CA ARG A 206 1.84 27.34 -4.75
C ARG A 206 2.60 26.26 -3.98
N GLN A 207 1.92 25.20 -3.58
CA GLN A 207 2.55 24.09 -2.86
C GLN A 207 3.52 23.29 -3.74
N VAL A 208 3.16 23.05 -5.00
CA VAL A 208 4.05 22.41 -5.98
C VAL A 208 5.28 23.27 -6.22
N GLN A 209 5.12 24.58 -6.40
CA GLN A 209 6.25 25.52 -6.54
C GLN A 209 7.17 25.48 -5.32
N GLN A 210 6.61 25.52 -4.11
CA GLN A 210 7.39 25.57 -2.87
C GLN A 210 8.07 24.26 -2.53
N ARG A 211 7.38 23.13 -2.67
CA ARG A 211 7.85 21.81 -2.19
C ARG A 211 8.62 21.03 -3.26
N LEU A 212 8.31 21.21 -4.55
CA LEU A 212 8.90 20.42 -5.62
C LEU A 212 9.82 21.26 -6.51
N LEU A 213 9.31 22.38 -7.01
CA LEU A 213 10.03 23.17 -8.02
C LEU A 213 11.20 23.96 -7.44
N ARG A 214 11.01 24.61 -6.29
CA ARG A 214 12.09 25.37 -5.63
C ARG A 214 13.29 24.48 -5.29
N PRO A 215 13.13 23.29 -4.66
CA PRO A 215 14.24 22.37 -4.46
C PRO A 215 14.88 21.88 -5.77
N LEU A 216 14.10 21.65 -6.83
CA LEU A 216 14.63 21.29 -8.14
C LEU A 216 15.57 22.37 -8.71
N LEU A 217 15.12 23.63 -8.70
CA LEU A 217 15.91 24.76 -9.22
C LEU A 217 17.12 25.11 -8.34
N GLN A 218 17.19 24.59 -7.12
CA GLN A 218 18.35 24.69 -6.25
C GLN A 218 19.43 23.65 -6.57
N LYS A 219 19.17 22.66 -7.42
CA LYS A 219 20.19 21.67 -7.79
C LYS A 219 21.33 22.32 -8.60
N PRO A 220 22.57 21.81 -8.51
CA PRO A 220 23.74 22.43 -9.16
C PRO A 220 23.60 22.62 -10.67
N GLU A 221 22.82 21.75 -11.33
CA GLU A 221 22.68 21.81 -12.78
C GLU A 221 21.85 22.97 -13.29
N PHE A 222 21.08 23.60 -12.40
CA PHE A 222 20.30 24.79 -12.72
C PHE A 222 21.01 26.06 -12.27
N GLU A 223 22.18 25.97 -11.63
CA GLU A 223 22.89 27.12 -11.03
C GLU A 223 23.07 28.28 -12.04
N ALA A 224 23.58 27.97 -13.24
CA ALA A 224 23.84 28.97 -14.28
C ALA A 224 22.57 29.71 -14.76
N HIS A 225 21.39 29.11 -14.60
CA HIS A 225 20.11 29.66 -15.06
C HIS A 225 19.13 29.94 -13.92
N ARG A 226 19.56 29.80 -12.66
CA ARG A 226 18.66 29.77 -11.50
C ARG A 226 17.84 31.04 -11.38
N ALA A 227 18.47 32.22 -11.53
CA ALA A 227 17.77 33.50 -11.39
C ALA A 227 16.66 33.65 -12.43
N LEU A 228 16.98 33.35 -13.70
CA LEU A 228 16.03 33.40 -14.80
C LEU A 228 14.89 32.39 -14.59
N LEU A 229 15.21 31.14 -14.27
CA LEU A 229 14.19 30.11 -14.02
C LEU A 229 13.34 30.43 -12.78
N ALA A 230 13.91 31.00 -11.72
CA ALA A 230 13.14 31.39 -10.55
C ALA A 230 12.10 32.48 -10.88
N GLU A 231 12.47 33.47 -11.68
CA GLU A 231 11.54 34.49 -12.17
C GLU A 231 10.41 33.86 -13.01
N HIS A 232 10.76 32.94 -13.92
CA HIS A 232 9.80 32.34 -14.85
C HIS A 232 8.85 31.32 -14.19
N TYR A 233 9.32 30.59 -13.17
CA TYR A 233 8.60 29.43 -12.63
C TYR A 233 8.15 29.57 -11.17
N LEU A 234 8.74 30.48 -10.39
CA LEU A 234 8.43 30.69 -8.97
C LEU A 234 7.76 32.05 -8.69
N GLY A 235 7.51 32.86 -9.73
CA GLY A 235 6.74 34.10 -9.59
C GLY A 235 5.30 33.84 -9.15
N ASP A 236 4.67 34.83 -8.52
CA ASP A 236 3.30 34.71 -8.00
C ASP A 236 2.26 34.47 -9.13
N ASP A 237 2.53 34.97 -10.33
CA ASP A 237 1.71 34.77 -11.53
C ASP A 237 2.08 33.49 -12.32
N ALA A 238 3.15 32.79 -11.93
CA ALA A 238 3.61 31.59 -12.62
C ALA A 238 2.69 30.41 -12.27
N TYR A 239 1.91 29.98 -13.26
CA TYR A 239 1.08 28.79 -13.14
C TYR A 239 1.78 27.63 -13.83
N VAL A 240 2.47 26.82 -13.02
CA VAL A 240 3.32 25.72 -13.51
C VAL A 240 2.50 24.45 -13.78
N LEU A 241 1.28 24.40 -13.24
CA LEU A 241 0.35 23.32 -13.46
C LEU A 241 -0.54 23.65 -14.68
N PRO A 242 -0.84 22.66 -15.54
CA PRO A 242 -1.74 22.82 -16.67
C PRO A 242 -3.19 22.85 -16.16
N ILE A 243 -3.57 23.91 -15.47
CA ILE A 243 -4.91 24.11 -14.91
C ILE A 243 -5.58 25.23 -15.71
N THR A 244 -6.62 24.85 -16.45
CA THR A 244 -7.64 25.66 -17.16
C THR A 244 -7.13 26.76 -18.11
N GLY A 245 -7.54 26.64 -19.39
CA GLY A 245 -7.66 27.77 -20.30
C GLY A 245 -8.84 28.68 -19.91
N LYS A 246 -8.79 29.95 -20.32
CA LYS A 246 -9.76 31.02 -19.97
C LYS A 246 -11.21 30.80 -20.45
N GLU A 247 -11.54 29.68 -21.09
CA GLU A 247 -12.71 29.59 -21.99
C GLU A 247 -13.97 28.94 -21.40
N SER A 248 -13.98 28.45 -20.16
CA SER A 248 -15.20 27.85 -19.58
C SER A 248 -15.67 28.57 -18.32
N GLN A 249 -16.72 29.38 -18.46
CA GLN A 249 -17.34 30.16 -17.38
C GLN A 249 -17.83 29.29 -16.20
N LEU A 250 -18.24 28.04 -16.45
CA LEU A 250 -18.63 27.07 -15.42
C LEU A 250 -17.45 26.54 -14.57
N LEU A 251 -16.23 26.56 -15.12
CA LEU A 251 -15.02 26.15 -14.42
C LEU A 251 -14.43 27.29 -13.58
N THR A 252 -14.66 28.54 -13.97
CA THR A 252 -14.28 29.72 -13.17
C THR A 252 -14.91 29.65 -11.78
N ASP A 253 -16.17 29.23 -11.66
CA ASP A 253 -16.85 29.09 -10.36
C ASP A 253 -16.27 27.97 -9.49
N THR A 254 -15.75 26.90 -10.11
CA THR A 254 -15.14 25.75 -9.38
C THR A 254 -13.68 26.02 -8.98
N VAL A 255 -12.94 26.76 -9.81
CA VAL A 255 -11.58 27.25 -9.51
C VAL A 255 -11.64 28.37 -8.46
N ASN A 256 -12.69 29.20 -8.48
CA ASN A 256 -12.97 30.24 -7.48
C ASN A 256 -13.62 29.70 -6.19
N ALA A 257 -14.17 28.48 -6.21
CA ALA A 257 -14.64 27.80 -5.01
C ALA A 257 -13.43 27.47 -4.13
N GLY A 258 -13.26 28.25 -3.05
CA GLY A 258 -12.22 28.01 -2.06
C GLY A 258 -12.28 26.59 -1.51
N MET A 259 -11.12 25.99 -1.25
CA MET A 259 -11.07 24.74 -0.50
C MET A 259 -11.53 24.96 0.93
N SER A 260 -12.32 24.02 1.47
CA SER A 260 -12.56 23.98 2.91
C SER A 260 -11.24 23.76 3.66
N PRO A 261 -11.14 24.12 4.95
CA PRO A 261 -9.93 23.85 5.73
C PRO A 261 -9.53 22.36 5.76
N LEU A 262 -10.51 21.47 5.72
CA LEU A 262 -10.30 20.02 5.68
C LEU A 262 -9.70 19.58 4.33
N GLU A 263 -10.24 20.10 3.21
CA GLU A 263 -9.73 19.83 1.87
C GLU A 263 -8.31 20.37 1.69
N ALA A 264 -8.09 21.63 2.07
CA ALA A 264 -6.77 22.27 2.00
C ALA A 264 -5.74 21.52 2.84
N THR A 265 -6.12 21.07 4.04
CA THR A 265 -5.24 20.24 4.90
C THR A 265 -4.93 18.90 4.23
N SER A 266 -5.94 18.22 3.67
CA SER A 266 -5.77 16.91 3.04
C SER A 266 -4.85 16.98 1.83
N VAL A 267 -5.04 17.98 0.96
CA VAL A 267 -4.18 18.27 -0.19
C VAL A 267 -2.75 18.57 0.26
N SER A 268 -2.59 19.35 1.32
CA SER A 268 -1.26 19.69 1.87
C SER A 268 -0.51 18.50 2.42
N VAL A 269 -1.20 17.56 3.07
CA VAL A 269 -0.61 16.30 3.54
C VAL A 269 -0.18 15.44 2.36
N VAL A 270 -1.06 15.27 1.37
CA VAL A 270 -0.78 14.49 0.15
C VAL A 270 0.42 15.05 -0.61
N LEU A 271 0.46 16.37 -0.84
CA LEU A 271 1.61 17.01 -1.49
C LEU A 271 2.87 16.96 -0.61
N GLY A 272 2.70 16.91 0.72
CA GLY A 272 3.80 16.73 1.66
C GLY A 272 4.46 15.36 1.61
N LEU A 273 3.80 14.33 1.07
CA LEU A 273 4.42 13.02 0.84
C LEU A 273 5.55 13.08 -0.20
N PHE A 274 5.57 14.13 -1.03
CA PHE A 274 6.60 14.38 -2.04
C PHE A 274 7.69 15.35 -1.54
N ASP A 275 7.69 15.69 -0.25
CA ASP A 275 8.74 16.54 0.33
C ASP A 275 10.12 15.89 0.15
N PRO A 276 11.12 16.61 -0.40
CA PRO A 276 12.42 16.02 -0.71
C PRO A 276 13.14 15.39 0.48
N GLU A 277 12.98 15.95 1.69
CA GLU A 277 13.64 15.43 2.88
C GLU A 277 12.96 14.13 3.35
N LEU A 278 11.63 14.10 3.36
CA LEU A 278 10.88 12.87 3.62
C LEU A 278 11.24 11.77 2.60
N VAL A 279 11.20 12.11 1.31
CA VAL A 279 11.52 11.18 0.21
C VAL A 279 12.93 10.62 0.40
N LYS A 280 13.91 11.47 0.70
CA LYS A 280 15.29 11.05 0.97
C LYS A 280 15.39 10.10 2.15
N GLN A 281 14.69 10.36 3.26
CA GLN A 281 14.68 9.48 4.43
C GLN A 281 14.02 8.14 4.14
N LEU A 282 12.88 8.12 3.43
CA LEU A 282 12.19 6.89 3.03
C LEU A 282 13.06 6.05 2.08
N GLN A 283 13.72 6.68 1.13
CA GLN A 283 14.67 6.01 0.24
C GLN A 283 15.85 5.42 1.00
N ALA A 284 16.48 6.21 1.88
CA ALA A 284 17.61 5.74 2.68
C ALA A 284 17.21 4.53 3.53
N LEU A 285 16.04 4.56 4.15
CA LEU A 285 15.50 3.43 4.90
C LEU A 285 15.36 2.18 4.04
N CYS A 286 14.76 2.30 2.85
CA CYS A 286 14.56 1.14 1.96
C CYS A 286 15.87 0.60 1.39
N LEU A 287 16.81 1.48 1.04
CA LEU A 287 18.10 1.11 0.43
C LEU A 287 19.07 0.45 1.42
N GLN A 288 18.92 0.70 2.73
CA GLN A 288 19.76 0.10 3.77
C GLN A 288 19.63 -1.42 3.85
N ASP A 289 18.45 -1.97 3.55
CA ASP A 289 18.17 -3.41 3.68
C ASP A 289 17.21 -3.89 2.59
N THR A 290 17.60 -3.75 1.32
CA THR A 290 16.80 -4.24 0.18
C THR A 290 16.72 -5.76 0.11
N ASP A 291 17.70 -6.46 0.69
CA ASP A 291 17.76 -7.93 0.70
C ASP A 291 16.65 -8.53 1.61
N CYS A 292 16.03 -7.72 2.47
CA CYS A 292 14.92 -8.14 3.33
C CYS A 292 13.70 -8.66 2.54
N LEU A 293 13.59 -8.37 1.24
CA LEU A 293 12.57 -8.97 0.37
C LEU A 293 12.56 -10.50 0.40
N LEU A 294 13.70 -11.12 0.67
CA LEU A 294 13.87 -12.56 0.71
C LEU A 294 13.57 -13.16 2.09
N ASP A 295 13.37 -12.32 3.12
CA ASP A 295 13.05 -12.74 4.48
C ASP A 295 11.79 -12.04 5.00
N LYS A 296 10.71 -12.81 5.19
CA LYS A 296 9.39 -12.30 5.59
C LYS A 296 9.44 -11.46 6.87
N ALA A 297 10.22 -11.89 7.87
CA ALA A 297 10.27 -11.18 9.14
C ALA A 297 10.96 -9.81 9.01
N SER A 298 12.04 -9.74 8.24
CA SER A 298 12.78 -8.51 7.96
C SER A 298 11.98 -7.56 7.08
N LEU A 299 11.28 -8.07 6.07
CA LEU A 299 10.36 -7.30 5.24
C LEU A 299 9.26 -6.61 6.06
N VAL A 300 8.63 -7.35 6.99
CA VAL A 300 7.60 -6.79 7.88
C VAL A 300 8.21 -5.71 8.78
N ARG A 301 9.40 -5.94 9.36
CA ARG A 301 10.07 -4.92 10.19
C ARG A 301 10.39 -3.65 9.41
N LEU A 302 10.87 -3.77 8.17
CA LEU A 302 11.15 -2.62 7.31
C LEU A 302 9.87 -1.85 6.99
N TYR A 303 8.77 -2.56 6.69
CA TYR A 303 7.47 -1.94 6.44
C TYR A 303 6.93 -1.19 7.66
N GLU A 304 7.05 -1.75 8.86
CA GLU A 304 6.67 -1.07 10.11
C GLU A 304 7.54 0.18 10.36
N ALA A 305 8.85 0.10 10.10
CA ALA A 305 9.75 1.26 10.21
C ALA A 305 9.38 2.36 9.20
N TRP A 306 9.02 1.98 7.97
CA TRP A 306 8.56 2.90 6.93
C TRP A 306 7.26 3.61 7.34
N LYS A 307 6.31 2.87 7.92
CA LYS A 307 5.08 3.44 8.50
C LYS A 307 5.40 4.41 9.63
N ALA A 308 6.24 4.02 10.59
CA ALA A 308 6.59 4.89 11.72
C ALA A 308 7.21 6.23 11.27
N LEU A 309 8.06 6.21 10.24
CA LEU A 309 8.65 7.42 9.67
C LEU A 309 7.60 8.34 9.03
N LEU A 310 6.67 7.78 8.26
CA LEU A 310 5.55 8.52 7.67
C LEU A 310 4.63 9.10 8.74
N GLU A 311 4.31 8.31 9.76
CA GLU A 311 3.45 8.72 10.86
C GLU A 311 4.04 9.92 11.60
N GLU A 312 5.32 9.84 11.97
CA GLU A 312 6.01 10.94 12.65
C GLU A 312 6.04 12.19 11.77
N TYR A 313 6.38 12.06 10.48
CA TYR A 313 6.41 13.20 9.56
C TYR A 313 5.04 13.88 9.44
N VAL A 314 3.99 13.10 9.17
CA VAL A 314 2.63 13.62 8.98
C VAL A 314 2.09 14.23 10.28
N ASN A 315 2.25 13.56 11.41
CA ASN A 315 1.80 14.07 12.70
C ASN A 315 2.55 15.34 13.11
N GLN A 316 3.86 15.39 12.89
CA GLN A 316 4.66 16.58 13.16
C GLN A 316 4.22 17.77 12.30
N TRP A 317 3.95 17.54 11.00
CA TRP A 317 3.44 18.57 10.11
C TRP A 317 2.05 19.06 10.54
N LEU A 318 1.13 18.13 10.86
CA LEU A 318 -0.23 18.46 11.29
C LEU A 318 -0.23 19.33 12.56
N ARG A 319 0.57 18.97 13.57
CA ARG A 319 0.69 19.73 14.83
C ARG A 319 1.26 21.14 14.63
N ARG A 320 2.17 21.32 13.66
CA ARG A 320 2.83 22.61 13.39
C ARG A 320 1.99 23.53 12.52
N SER A 321 1.22 22.97 11.57
CA SER A 321 0.62 23.74 10.48
C SER A 321 -0.91 23.78 10.52
N THR A 322 -1.56 23.01 11.39
CA THR A 322 -3.01 22.85 11.38
C THR A 322 -3.59 22.72 12.79
N ARG A 323 -4.92 22.59 12.90
CA ARG A 323 -5.62 22.27 14.15
C ARG A 323 -5.56 20.79 14.54
N TYR A 324 -5.10 19.92 13.64
CA TYR A 324 -5.06 18.48 13.84
C TYR A 324 -3.83 18.07 14.64
N THR A 325 -4.00 17.16 15.60
CA THR A 325 -2.89 16.65 16.41
C THR A 325 -2.32 15.33 15.87
N SER A 326 -3.10 14.60 15.07
CA SER A 326 -2.70 13.35 14.43
C SER A 326 -3.40 13.10 13.09
N HIS A 327 -2.82 12.22 12.26
CA HIS A 327 -3.43 11.73 11.02
C HIS A 327 -4.76 11.02 11.28
N GLU A 328 -4.90 10.33 12.40
CA GLU A 328 -6.15 9.65 12.77
C GLU A 328 -7.30 10.64 12.96
N GLN A 329 -7.02 11.78 13.59
CA GLN A 329 -8.02 12.83 13.78
C GLN A 329 -8.45 13.40 12.43
N LEU A 330 -7.50 13.67 11.54
CA LEU A 330 -7.78 14.15 10.20
C LEU A 330 -8.66 13.15 9.41
N VAL A 331 -8.30 11.88 9.42
CA VAL A 331 -9.03 10.83 8.69
C VAL A 331 -10.42 10.58 9.27
N ARG A 332 -10.58 10.69 10.59
CA ARG A 332 -11.90 10.64 11.23
C ARG A 332 -12.81 11.75 10.68
N ASP A 333 -12.32 12.98 10.61
CA ASP A 333 -13.07 14.12 10.06
C ASP A 333 -13.37 13.95 8.57
N ILE A 334 -12.47 13.36 7.79
CA ILE A 334 -12.73 13.06 6.38
C ILE A 334 -13.90 12.09 6.25
N ARG A 335 -13.92 11.01 7.05
CA ARG A 335 -14.97 9.99 6.99
C ARG A 335 -16.34 10.48 7.45
N THR A 336 -16.43 11.60 8.19
CA THR A 336 -17.74 12.19 8.52
C THR A 336 -18.35 12.98 7.38
N VAL A 337 -17.54 13.44 6.41
CA VAL A 337 -17.99 14.26 5.28
C VAL A 337 -17.99 13.51 3.94
N ALA A 338 -17.27 12.39 3.84
CA ALA A 338 -17.15 11.60 2.63
C ALA A 338 -17.25 10.10 2.92
N ALA A 339 -18.05 9.40 2.11
CA ALA A 339 -18.08 7.94 2.11
C ALA A 339 -16.83 7.42 1.39
N ILE A 340 -15.85 6.94 2.15
CA ILE A 340 -14.59 6.43 1.61
C ILE A 340 -14.50 4.93 1.86
N ASP A 341 -14.53 4.18 0.77
CA ASP A 341 -14.18 2.77 0.76
C ASP A 341 -12.71 2.61 0.38
N VAL A 342 -11.90 2.02 1.26
CA VAL A 342 -10.46 1.89 1.09
C VAL A 342 -10.15 0.48 0.61
N SER A 343 -9.79 0.34 -0.68
CA SER A 343 -9.35 -0.92 -1.30
C SER A 343 -7.85 -0.95 -1.62
N LEU A 344 -7.09 -0.03 -1.02
CA LEU A 344 -5.66 0.14 -1.27
C LEU A 344 -4.83 -0.92 -0.52
N HIS A 345 -4.09 -1.73 -1.28
CA HIS A 345 -3.18 -2.75 -0.75
C HIS A 345 -1.78 -2.16 -0.52
N THR A 346 -1.66 -1.30 0.49
CA THR A 346 -0.45 -0.50 0.79
C THR A 346 0.81 -1.34 0.98
N PHE A 347 0.70 -2.52 1.58
CA PHE A 347 1.83 -3.44 1.74
C PHE A 347 2.32 -3.99 0.38
N GLU A 348 1.40 -4.37 -0.52
CA GLU A 348 1.76 -4.87 -1.86
C GLU A 348 2.45 -3.79 -2.68
N THR A 349 1.94 -2.55 -2.64
CA THR A 349 2.60 -1.40 -3.29
C THR A 349 4.00 -1.16 -2.72
N PHE A 350 4.17 -1.27 -1.41
CA PHE A 350 5.47 -1.15 -0.76
C PHE A 350 6.44 -2.25 -1.23
N VAL A 351 6.00 -3.50 -1.26
CA VAL A 351 6.81 -4.63 -1.73
C VAL A 351 7.18 -4.49 -3.20
N ALA A 352 6.23 -4.09 -4.05
CA ALA A 352 6.47 -3.83 -5.46
C ALA A 352 7.55 -2.75 -5.63
N GLN A 353 7.47 -1.65 -4.90
CA GLN A 353 8.49 -0.60 -4.94
C GLN A 353 9.85 -1.07 -4.39
N LEU A 354 9.85 -1.87 -3.32
CA LEU A 354 11.06 -2.42 -2.72
C LEU A 354 11.79 -3.36 -3.67
N ARG A 355 11.06 -4.17 -4.44
CA ARG A 355 11.62 -4.98 -5.52
C ARG A 355 12.38 -4.14 -6.53
N GLU A 356 11.88 -2.96 -6.87
CA GLU A 356 12.56 -2.06 -7.80
C GLU A 356 13.84 -1.45 -7.22
N TYR A 357 13.87 -1.17 -5.90
CA TYR A 357 15.10 -0.79 -5.22
C TYR A 357 16.14 -1.92 -5.22
N TYR A 358 15.70 -3.16 -4.97
CA TYR A 358 16.58 -4.33 -4.99
C TYR A 358 17.18 -4.55 -6.38
N ILE A 359 16.39 -4.45 -7.46
CA ILE A 359 16.90 -4.60 -8.83
C ILE A 359 17.88 -3.46 -9.17
N ALA A 360 17.59 -2.23 -8.73
CA ALA A 360 18.46 -1.08 -8.97
C ALA A 360 19.83 -1.18 -8.27
N LYS A 361 19.92 -1.93 -7.16
CA LYS A 361 21.20 -2.22 -6.47
C LYS A 361 22.16 -2.99 -7.38
N ASP A 362 21.65 -3.98 -8.11
CA ASP A 362 22.46 -4.87 -8.97
C ASP A 362 22.59 -4.37 -10.41
N GLN A 363 21.70 -3.48 -10.83
CA GLN A 363 21.73 -2.82 -12.13
C GLN A 363 21.91 -1.32 -11.94
N PRO A 364 23.14 -0.84 -11.63
CA PRO A 364 23.42 0.58 -11.65
C PRO A 364 23.11 1.05 -13.07
N GLY A 365 22.00 1.77 -13.23
CA GLY A 365 21.60 2.35 -14.50
C GLY A 365 22.78 3.11 -15.10
N PRO A 366 22.84 3.26 -16.43
CA PRO A 366 24.00 3.82 -17.10
C PRO A 366 24.36 5.14 -16.44
N THR A 367 25.57 5.19 -15.85
CA THR A 367 25.95 6.25 -14.92
C THR A 367 25.87 7.57 -15.65
N ARG A 368 25.45 8.62 -14.93
CA ARG A 368 25.34 9.96 -15.47
C ARG A 368 26.61 10.41 -16.21
N GLU A 369 27.77 9.98 -15.71
CA GLU A 369 29.10 10.17 -16.31
C GLU A 369 29.28 9.47 -17.66
N SER A 370 28.67 8.29 -17.88
CA SER A 370 28.78 7.56 -19.15
C SER A 370 28.12 8.27 -20.33
N TRP A 371 27.12 9.11 -20.07
CA TRP A 371 26.38 9.85 -21.11
C TRP A 371 26.95 11.25 -21.37
N HIS A 372 27.46 11.94 -20.34
CA HIS A 372 28.04 13.29 -20.48
C HIS A 372 29.33 13.31 -21.30
N LEU A 373 30.01 12.18 -21.43
CA LEU A 373 31.25 12.06 -22.20
C LEU A 373 31.02 11.97 -23.72
N ARG A 374 29.78 11.97 -24.20
CA ARG A 374 29.46 11.95 -25.63
C ARG A 374 28.49 13.08 -25.97
N PRO A 375 28.76 13.89 -27.03
CA PRO A 375 27.77 14.84 -27.52
C PRO A 375 26.45 14.12 -27.81
N PRO A 376 25.28 14.76 -27.61
CA PRO A 376 24.00 14.11 -27.84
C PRO A 376 23.92 13.65 -29.30
N LEU A 377 23.98 12.33 -29.51
CA LEU A 377 23.93 11.70 -30.83
C LEU A 377 22.56 11.87 -31.49
N SER A 378 21.53 12.19 -30.69
CA SER A 378 20.13 12.27 -31.11
C SER A 378 19.49 13.57 -30.62
N PRO A 379 18.65 14.23 -31.44
CA PRO A 379 17.94 15.46 -31.05
C PRO A 379 16.92 15.25 -29.92
N PHE A 380 16.61 14.00 -29.60
CA PHE A 380 15.77 13.62 -28.48
C PHE A 380 16.53 13.56 -27.14
N SER A 381 17.86 13.59 -27.18
CA SER A 381 18.70 13.38 -26.01
C SER A 381 19.04 14.69 -25.32
N GLY A 382 18.83 14.75 -24.01
CA GLY A 382 19.10 15.95 -23.22
C GLY A 382 18.36 15.96 -21.90
N ARG A 383 18.56 17.05 -21.15
CA ARG A 383 17.73 17.40 -20.00
C ARG A 383 16.67 18.40 -20.45
N TRP A 384 15.43 18.07 -20.21
CA TRP A 384 14.27 18.78 -20.73
C TRP A 384 13.46 19.35 -19.57
N LEU A 385 13.07 20.62 -19.68
CA LEU A 385 12.23 21.34 -18.73
C LEU A 385 10.95 21.80 -19.43
N TYR A 386 9.80 21.55 -18.82
CA TYR A 386 8.49 21.91 -19.36
C TYR A 386 8.35 23.44 -19.54
N ASP A 387 7.93 23.88 -20.73
CA ASP A 387 7.75 25.28 -21.08
C ASP A 387 6.35 25.78 -20.67
N VAL A 388 6.28 26.51 -19.57
CA VAL A 388 5.02 26.99 -18.95
C VAL A 388 4.36 28.16 -19.69
N HIS A 389 5.02 28.78 -20.68
CA HIS A 389 4.56 30.01 -21.34
C HIS A 389 3.85 29.81 -22.69
N GLN A 390 3.78 28.58 -23.21
CA GLN A 390 2.99 28.29 -24.41
C GLN A 390 1.51 28.05 -24.06
N GLU A 391 0.64 28.05 -25.08
CA GLU A 391 -0.81 27.83 -24.92
C GLU A 391 -1.09 26.71 -23.92
N ARG A 392 -1.67 27.08 -22.77
CA ARG A 392 -1.93 26.13 -21.70
C ARG A 392 -2.93 25.11 -22.22
N PRO A 393 -2.68 23.81 -22.03
CA PRO A 393 -3.67 22.81 -22.37
C PRO A 393 -4.97 23.13 -21.63
N ALA A 394 -6.09 23.20 -22.35
CA ALA A 394 -7.42 23.30 -21.76
C ALA A 394 -7.82 21.94 -21.18
N CYS A 395 -7.06 21.48 -20.17
CA CYS A 395 -7.29 20.21 -19.51
C CYS A 395 -7.59 20.44 -18.03
N THR A 396 -8.62 19.77 -17.54
CA THR A 396 -8.98 19.73 -16.12
C THR A 396 -8.60 18.36 -15.57
N VAL A 397 -7.49 18.32 -14.83
CA VAL A 397 -6.98 17.09 -14.21
C VAL A 397 -7.23 17.17 -12.70
N SER A 398 -7.55 16.03 -12.09
CA SER A 398 -7.56 15.93 -10.62
C SER A 398 -6.16 16.10 -10.04
N ILE A 399 -6.08 16.45 -8.75
CA ILE A 399 -4.82 16.86 -8.10
C ILE A 399 -3.74 15.77 -8.15
N LEU A 400 -4.14 14.50 -8.05
CA LEU A 400 -3.20 13.40 -7.92
C LEU A 400 -2.53 13.01 -9.24
N PRO A 401 -3.25 12.70 -10.34
CA PRO A 401 -2.63 12.49 -11.65
C PRO A 401 -1.78 13.67 -12.11
N MET A 402 -2.17 14.89 -11.74
CA MET A 402 -1.39 16.09 -11.99
C MET A 402 -0.06 16.09 -11.21
N THR A 403 -0.08 15.74 -9.93
CA THR A 403 1.14 15.62 -9.11
C THR A 403 2.04 14.50 -9.64
N GLN A 404 1.45 13.38 -10.06
CA GLN A 404 2.20 12.28 -10.68
C GLN A 404 2.88 12.74 -11.98
N TRP A 405 2.14 13.37 -12.89
CA TRP A 405 2.71 13.96 -14.10
C TRP A 405 3.86 14.91 -13.76
N PHE A 406 3.68 15.75 -12.75
CA PHE A 406 4.72 16.69 -12.31
C PHE A 406 6.01 15.95 -11.92
N THR A 407 5.89 14.91 -11.10
CA THR A 407 7.05 14.10 -10.67
C THR A 407 7.67 13.28 -11.81
N MET A 408 6.95 12.96 -12.88
CA MET A 408 7.45 12.14 -13.99
C MET A 408 8.01 12.95 -15.16
N ALA A 409 7.35 14.04 -15.52
CA ALA A 409 7.48 14.65 -16.84
C ALA A 409 7.65 16.17 -16.81
N PHE A 410 7.69 16.83 -15.64
CA PHE A 410 7.93 18.28 -15.58
C PHE A 410 9.37 18.64 -15.93
N CYS A 411 10.33 17.89 -15.38
CA CYS A 411 11.74 17.99 -15.73
C CYS A 411 12.38 16.61 -15.71
N PHE A 412 13.01 16.23 -16.81
CA PHE A 412 13.55 14.89 -16.99
C PHE A 412 14.78 14.88 -17.89
N GLN A 413 15.56 13.83 -17.76
CA GLN A 413 16.61 13.44 -18.67
C GLN A 413 16.06 12.38 -19.60
N GLN A 414 16.34 12.54 -20.89
CA GLN A 414 16.00 11.58 -21.92
C GLN A 414 17.23 11.27 -22.75
N HIS A 415 17.37 10.00 -23.11
CA HIS A 415 18.38 9.56 -24.06
C HIS A 415 17.78 8.54 -25.02
N LEU A 416 17.99 8.73 -26.32
CA LEU A 416 17.62 7.76 -27.34
C LEU A 416 18.89 7.15 -27.93
N ASN A 417 19.10 5.85 -27.68
CA ASN A 417 20.18 5.07 -28.25
C ASN A 417 19.60 4.07 -29.26
N ASP A 418 19.82 4.31 -30.55
CA ASP A 418 19.22 3.57 -31.66
C ASP A 418 17.70 3.43 -31.51
N SER A 419 17.23 2.27 -31.05
CA SER A 419 15.81 1.94 -30.83
C SER A 419 15.45 1.81 -29.36
N VAL A 420 16.24 2.34 -28.42
CA VAL A 420 15.94 2.28 -26.98
C VAL A 420 15.92 3.67 -26.37
N LEU A 421 14.77 4.03 -25.82
CA LEU A 421 14.53 5.31 -25.15
C LEU A 421 14.66 5.13 -23.63
N TYR A 422 15.60 5.85 -23.04
CA TYR A 422 15.79 5.94 -21.60
C TYR A 422 15.23 7.27 -21.10
N VAL A 423 14.41 7.23 -20.06
CA VAL A 423 13.83 8.43 -19.44
C VAL A 423 13.96 8.37 -17.93
N ARG A 424 14.38 9.48 -17.33
CA ARG A 424 14.41 9.64 -15.87
C ARG A 424 14.07 11.05 -15.45
N SER A 425 13.14 11.19 -14.53
CA SER A 425 12.78 12.47 -13.96
C SER A 425 13.88 13.02 -13.03
N ASP A 426 14.15 14.31 -13.13
CA ASP A 426 14.95 15.02 -12.12
C ASP A 426 14.15 15.25 -10.81
N LEU A 427 12.86 14.96 -10.81
CA LEU A 427 11.96 14.93 -9.66
C LEU A 427 11.63 13.49 -9.20
N ALA A 428 12.44 12.50 -9.59
CA ALA A 428 12.22 11.11 -9.21
C ALA A 428 12.16 10.95 -7.68
N ILE A 429 11.06 10.36 -7.22
CA ILE A 429 10.79 10.08 -5.80
C ILE A 429 11.27 8.70 -5.37
N HIS A 430 11.67 7.86 -6.32
CA HIS A 430 12.29 6.57 -6.05
C HIS A 430 13.64 6.48 -6.78
N SER A 431 14.66 6.08 -6.03
CA SER A 431 16.00 5.81 -6.53
C SER A 431 16.10 4.41 -7.15
N THR A 432 15.34 4.17 -8.22
CA THR A 432 15.32 2.89 -8.97
C THR A 432 16.10 3.00 -10.29
N ILE A 433 15.98 1.99 -11.17
CA ILE A 433 16.49 2.04 -12.55
C ILE A 433 15.81 3.14 -13.40
N TRP A 434 16.35 3.42 -14.59
CA TRP A 434 15.73 4.31 -15.57
C TRP A 434 14.52 3.64 -16.23
N SER A 435 13.49 4.41 -16.58
CA SER A 435 12.45 3.91 -17.48
C SER A 435 13.06 3.64 -18.84
N THR A 436 12.91 2.40 -19.30
CA THR A 436 13.52 1.92 -20.54
C THR A 436 12.43 1.44 -21.48
N TYR A 437 12.35 2.06 -22.66
CA TYR A 437 11.38 1.72 -23.70
C TYR A 437 12.10 1.24 -24.95
N HIS A 438 11.89 -0.02 -25.32
CA HIS A 438 12.37 -0.57 -26.58
C HIS A 438 11.36 -0.24 -27.68
N LEU A 439 11.83 0.39 -28.74
CA LEU A 439 11.04 0.95 -29.83
C LEU A 439 11.06 0.01 -31.05
N ASP A 440 10.72 -1.25 -30.82
CA ASP A 440 10.82 -2.35 -31.78
C ASP A 440 9.47 -2.87 -32.28
N ASN A 441 8.40 -2.11 -32.04
CA ASN A 441 7.02 -2.45 -32.36
C ASN A 441 6.50 -3.75 -31.68
N CYS A 442 7.11 -4.18 -30.58
CA CYS A 442 6.68 -5.34 -29.80
C CYS A 442 5.88 -4.92 -28.56
N HIS A 443 4.96 -5.78 -28.12
CA HIS A 443 4.28 -5.62 -26.83
C HIS A 443 5.26 -5.87 -25.68
N ARG A 444 5.45 -4.85 -24.83
CA ARG A 444 6.42 -4.88 -23.73
C ARG A 444 5.81 -4.35 -22.45
N VAL A 445 6.45 -4.63 -21.33
CA VAL A 445 6.07 -4.12 -20.00
C VAL A 445 7.19 -3.22 -19.49
N ALA A 446 6.90 -1.94 -19.32
CA ALA A 446 7.78 -1.00 -18.64
C ALA A 446 7.78 -1.34 -17.15
N GLN A 447 8.96 -1.40 -16.54
CA GLN A 447 9.14 -1.81 -15.16
C GLN A 447 8.86 -0.68 -14.16
N VAL A 448 9.36 0.52 -14.47
CA VAL A 448 9.19 1.72 -13.64
C VAL A 448 8.79 2.92 -14.48
N PHE A 449 8.00 3.81 -13.90
CA PHE A 449 7.73 5.15 -14.42
C PHE A 449 8.96 6.06 -14.30
N PRO A 450 9.03 7.19 -15.03
CA PRO A 450 10.21 8.08 -15.01
C PRO A 450 10.58 8.63 -13.63
N ASN A 451 9.63 8.67 -12.70
CA ASN A 451 9.87 9.07 -11.30
C ASN A 451 10.37 7.93 -10.40
N GLY A 452 10.56 6.73 -10.97
CA GLY A 452 11.01 5.50 -10.33
C GLY A 452 9.90 4.66 -9.68
N ALA A 453 8.63 5.07 -9.79
CA ALA A 453 7.52 4.31 -9.23
C ALA A 453 7.30 3.01 -10.02
N ALA A 454 6.99 1.91 -9.33
CA ALA A 454 6.64 0.65 -9.99
C ALA A 454 5.36 0.79 -10.86
N THR A 455 5.34 0.17 -12.03
CA THR A 455 4.18 0.20 -12.95
C THR A 455 3.11 -0.82 -12.61
N ILE A 456 3.46 -1.88 -11.88
CA ILE A 456 2.58 -3.03 -11.60
C ILE A 456 1.48 -2.68 -10.60
N HIS A 457 1.69 -1.69 -9.73
CA HIS A 457 0.68 -1.25 -8.77
C HIS A 457 0.61 0.28 -8.69
N GLU A 458 -0.46 0.84 -9.21
CA GLU A 458 -0.83 2.23 -8.96
C GLU A 458 -1.45 2.38 -7.56
N TRP A 459 -1.26 3.55 -6.95
CA TRP A 459 -1.97 4.04 -5.77
C TRP A 459 -3.51 3.95 -5.84
N SER A 460 -4.13 3.85 -7.02
CA SER A 460 -5.58 3.68 -7.15
C SER A 460 -6.04 2.23 -6.94
N ALA A 461 -5.11 1.27 -7.00
CA ALA A 461 -5.36 -0.19 -7.06
C ALA A 461 -6.44 -0.60 -8.09
N SER A 462 -6.74 0.27 -9.06
CA SER A 462 -7.88 0.13 -9.97
C SER A 462 -7.44 -0.14 -11.41
N TRP A 463 -6.18 0.15 -11.73
CA TRP A 463 -5.60 -0.12 -13.04
C TRP A 463 -4.22 -0.78 -12.92
N LEU A 464 -3.96 -1.71 -13.84
CA LEU A 464 -2.66 -2.27 -14.12
C LEU A 464 -1.99 -1.47 -15.24
N HIS A 465 -0.78 -0.97 -15.00
CA HIS A 465 -0.03 -0.17 -15.96
C HIS A 465 1.23 -0.90 -16.42
N GLY A 466 1.95 -0.26 -17.34
CA GLY A 466 3.28 -0.68 -17.78
C GLY A 466 3.30 -1.26 -19.18
N ASP A 467 2.20 -1.80 -19.68
CA ASP A 467 2.15 -2.30 -21.05
C ASP A 467 2.34 -1.18 -22.07
N TYR A 468 3.19 -1.39 -23.06
CA TYR A 468 3.41 -0.45 -24.15
C TYR A 468 3.81 -1.13 -25.46
N VAL A 469 3.62 -0.40 -26.55
CA VAL A 469 4.23 -0.65 -27.87
C VAL A 469 4.90 0.63 -28.31
N GLY A 470 6.16 0.56 -28.73
CA GLY A 470 6.94 1.71 -29.15
C GLY A 470 7.58 1.53 -30.51
N THR A 471 7.71 2.60 -31.29
CA THR A 471 8.45 2.65 -32.55
C THR A 471 9.23 3.95 -32.67
N VAL A 472 10.29 3.93 -33.46
CA VAL A 472 10.99 5.13 -33.92
C VAL A 472 11.10 5.06 -35.44
N GLU A 473 10.38 5.95 -36.11
CA GLU A 473 10.33 5.99 -37.57
C GLU A 473 10.38 7.44 -38.05
N HIS A 474 11.14 7.71 -39.11
CA HIS A 474 11.21 9.03 -39.75
C HIS A 474 11.51 10.19 -38.78
N GLY A 475 12.29 9.94 -37.72
CA GLY A 475 12.60 10.96 -36.71
C GLY A 475 11.42 11.33 -35.82
N VAL A 476 10.48 10.40 -35.61
CA VAL A 476 9.37 10.50 -34.65
C VAL A 476 9.39 9.27 -33.75
N VAL A 477 9.39 9.47 -32.44
CA VAL A 477 9.20 8.37 -31.49
C VAL A 477 7.71 8.28 -31.17
N SER A 478 7.11 7.11 -31.38
CA SER A 478 5.71 6.85 -31.05
C SER A 478 5.64 5.77 -29.98
N ILE A 479 4.90 6.00 -28.90
CA ILE A 479 4.67 5.01 -27.85
C ILE A 479 3.19 5.00 -27.51
N THR A 480 2.56 3.83 -27.54
CA THR A 480 1.21 3.65 -27.01
C THR A 480 1.32 2.91 -25.69
N PHE A 481 0.89 3.53 -24.60
CA PHE A 481 0.75 2.91 -23.29
C PHE A 481 -0.66 2.39 -23.08
N TYR A 482 -0.78 1.24 -22.42
CA TYR A 482 -2.05 0.60 -22.10
C TYR A 482 -2.22 0.50 -20.58
N CYS A 483 -3.39 0.88 -20.09
CA CYS A 483 -3.78 0.75 -18.69
C CYS A 483 -5.03 -0.13 -18.60
N TRP A 484 -4.92 -1.25 -17.91
CA TRP A 484 -5.94 -2.29 -17.88
C TRP A 484 -6.79 -2.17 -16.61
N PRO A 485 -8.13 -2.25 -16.71
CA PRO A 485 -9.01 -2.13 -15.56
C PRO A 485 -8.92 -3.39 -14.68
N LEU A 486 -8.71 -3.21 -13.38
CA LEU A 486 -8.75 -4.30 -12.39
C LEU A 486 -10.15 -4.49 -11.79
N ARG A 487 -11.06 -3.53 -12.02
CA ARG A 487 -12.46 -3.60 -11.62
C ARG A 487 -13.34 -3.98 -12.80
N HIS A 488 -14.36 -4.79 -12.53
CA HIS A 488 -15.32 -5.22 -13.56
C HIS A 488 -16.02 -4.01 -14.21
N HIS A 489 -16.31 -4.15 -15.51
CA HIS A 489 -17.06 -3.18 -16.32
C HIS A 489 -16.42 -1.79 -16.49
N GLN A 490 -15.12 -1.64 -16.23
CA GLN A 490 -14.38 -0.43 -16.61
C GLN A 490 -13.69 -0.63 -17.97
N PRO A 491 -13.53 0.43 -18.78
CA PRO A 491 -12.76 0.37 -20.01
C PRO A 491 -11.25 0.39 -19.72
N ALA A 492 -10.45 -0.03 -20.70
CA ALA A 492 -9.02 0.24 -20.72
C ALA A 492 -8.74 1.68 -21.16
N TYR A 493 -7.64 2.26 -20.67
CA TYR A 493 -7.12 3.53 -21.15
C TYR A 493 -5.93 3.29 -22.07
N LEU A 494 -5.89 4.06 -23.16
CA LEU A 494 -4.80 4.05 -24.14
C LEU A 494 -4.22 5.46 -24.20
N ALA A 495 -2.93 5.59 -23.94
CA ALA A 495 -2.22 6.86 -24.04
C ALA A 495 -1.21 6.79 -25.18
N HIS A 496 -1.54 7.41 -26.30
CA HIS A 496 -0.67 7.53 -27.47
C HIS A 496 0.20 8.76 -27.32
N LEU A 497 1.51 8.55 -27.26
CA LEU A 497 2.53 9.56 -27.21
C LEU A 497 3.24 9.62 -28.55
N GLN A 498 3.35 10.81 -29.12
CA GLN A 498 4.29 11.12 -30.18
C GLN A 498 5.31 12.15 -29.69
N ILE A 499 6.60 11.85 -29.86
CA ILE A 499 7.70 12.73 -29.52
C ILE A 499 8.35 13.19 -30.82
N THR A 500 8.43 14.51 -30.99
CA THR A 500 9.18 15.15 -32.07
C THR A 500 10.19 16.14 -31.49
N ALA A 501 11.28 16.39 -32.20
CA ALA A 501 12.28 17.40 -31.84
C ALA A 501 12.26 18.52 -32.90
N PRO A 502 11.38 19.53 -32.78
CA PRO A 502 11.29 20.63 -33.75
C PRO A 502 12.61 21.39 -33.93
N SER A 503 13.47 21.38 -32.92
CA SER A 503 14.84 21.88 -33.01
C SER A 503 15.74 21.15 -32.01
N THR A 504 17.05 21.35 -32.08
CA THR A 504 18.01 20.79 -31.10
C THR A 504 17.82 21.30 -29.68
N ARG A 505 16.98 22.32 -29.47
CA ARG A 505 16.68 22.93 -28.16
C ARG A 505 15.22 22.81 -27.75
N ARG A 506 14.39 22.16 -28.56
CA ARG A 506 12.94 22.01 -28.33
C ARG A 506 12.52 20.57 -28.53
N LEU A 507 11.74 20.07 -27.58
CA LEU A 507 11.16 18.74 -27.64
C LEU A 507 9.65 18.87 -27.45
N GLN A 508 8.87 18.18 -28.27
CA GLN A 508 7.41 18.22 -28.25
C GLN A 508 6.86 16.83 -27.96
N TYR A 509 5.98 16.75 -26.96
CA TYR A 509 5.22 15.54 -26.62
C TYR A 509 3.77 15.81 -26.97
N ARG A 510 3.21 15.02 -27.89
CA ARG A 510 1.80 15.05 -28.21
C ARG A 510 1.15 13.80 -27.63
N TRP A 511 0.30 14.00 -26.65
CA TRP A 511 -0.47 12.96 -26.00
C TRP A 511 -1.88 12.93 -26.55
N ARG A 512 -2.38 11.73 -26.83
CA ARG A 512 -3.79 11.43 -27.07
C ARG A 512 -4.22 10.33 -26.11
N ILE A 513 -5.16 10.64 -25.23
CA ILE A 513 -5.74 9.68 -24.30
C ILE A 513 -7.11 9.25 -24.84
N SER A 514 -7.31 7.95 -24.91
CA SER A 514 -8.55 7.33 -25.37
C SER A 514 -8.97 6.20 -24.42
N THR A 515 -10.21 5.77 -24.51
CA THR A 515 -10.70 4.55 -23.88
C THR A 515 -11.11 3.52 -24.91
N CYS A 516 -11.03 2.25 -24.54
CA CYS A 516 -11.49 1.14 -25.36
C CYS A 516 -12.15 0.09 -24.46
N ALA A 517 -13.21 -0.57 -24.96
CA ALA A 517 -13.82 -1.65 -24.23
C ALA A 517 -12.86 -2.85 -24.17
N VAL A 518 -13.04 -3.70 -23.15
CA VAL A 518 -12.24 -4.91 -22.96
C VAL A 518 -13.15 -6.11 -22.77
N VAL A 519 -12.59 -7.32 -22.93
CA VAL A 519 -13.29 -8.56 -22.57
C VAL A 519 -13.71 -8.54 -21.10
N ASP A 520 -15.00 -8.76 -20.85
CA ASP A 520 -15.55 -8.86 -19.50
C ASP A 520 -14.96 -10.05 -18.73
N GLY A 521 -14.61 -9.82 -17.47
CA GLY A 521 -14.12 -10.87 -16.57
C GLY A 521 -12.71 -11.38 -16.85
N ALA A 522 -11.95 -10.71 -17.73
CA ALA A 522 -10.56 -11.05 -17.99
C ALA A 522 -9.67 -10.79 -16.75
N ASP A 523 -8.84 -11.76 -16.41
CA ASP A 523 -7.80 -11.60 -15.39
C ASP A 523 -6.54 -11.01 -16.02
N PHE A 524 -6.50 -9.69 -16.13
CA PHE A 524 -5.38 -8.99 -16.73
C PHE A 524 -4.06 -9.20 -15.96
N VAL A 525 -4.09 -9.56 -14.69
CA VAL A 525 -2.87 -9.70 -13.87
C VAL A 525 -2.04 -10.90 -14.31
N THR A 526 -2.69 -12.01 -14.68
CA THR A 526 -2.00 -13.25 -15.07
C THR A 526 -1.70 -13.37 -16.56
N MET A 527 -2.23 -12.44 -17.38
CA MET A 527 -2.05 -12.44 -18.83
C MET A 527 -0.66 -11.89 -19.26
N THR A 528 -0.23 -12.25 -20.46
CA THR A 528 0.90 -11.58 -21.13
C THR A 528 0.41 -10.25 -21.74
N ALA A 529 1.34 -9.32 -21.98
CA ALA A 529 1.00 -8.03 -22.61
C ALA A 529 0.30 -8.20 -23.97
N GLU A 530 0.73 -9.18 -24.76
CA GLU A 530 0.10 -9.55 -26.05
C GLU A 530 -1.35 -9.98 -25.87
N ARG A 531 -1.62 -10.91 -24.94
CA ARG A 531 -2.98 -11.38 -24.66
C ARG A 531 -3.88 -10.28 -24.11
N ARG A 532 -3.33 -9.38 -23.29
CA ARG A 532 -4.08 -8.21 -22.81
C ARG A 532 -4.45 -7.30 -23.97
N HIS A 533 -3.52 -7.01 -24.87
CA HIS A 533 -3.79 -6.26 -26.10
C HIS A 533 -4.89 -6.91 -26.94
N GLU A 534 -4.83 -8.23 -27.15
CA GLU A 534 -5.87 -9.00 -27.85
C GLU A 534 -7.24 -8.97 -27.17
N SER A 535 -7.35 -8.48 -25.93
CA SER A 535 -8.60 -8.34 -25.19
C SER A 535 -9.34 -7.02 -25.46
N LEU A 536 -8.75 -6.09 -26.21
CA LEU A 536 -9.41 -4.85 -26.63
C LEU A 536 -10.59 -5.15 -27.57
N ARG A 537 -11.69 -4.41 -27.42
CA ARG A 537 -12.95 -4.60 -28.17
C ARG A 537 -13.52 -3.25 -28.60
N GLY A 538 -14.09 -3.23 -29.80
CA GLY A 538 -14.75 -2.04 -30.33
C GLY A 538 -13.76 -0.96 -30.79
N GLU A 539 -14.28 0.26 -30.95
CA GLU A 539 -13.50 1.42 -31.38
C GLU A 539 -12.92 2.19 -30.19
N GLU A 540 -11.82 2.90 -30.43
CA GLU A 540 -11.24 3.82 -29.45
C GLU A 540 -12.10 5.09 -29.33
N HIS A 541 -12.45 5.47 -28.10
CA HIS A 541 -13.13 6.72 -27.80
C HIS A 541 -12.14 7.76 -27.28
N HIS A 542 -11.95 8.84 -28.02
CA HIS A 542 -11.04 9.92 -27.64
C HIS A 542 -11.54 10.68 -26.41
N LEU A 543 -10.68 10.84 -25.41
CA LEU A 543 -10.97 11.61 -24.19
C LEU A 543 -10.29 12.97 -24.19
N LEU A 544 -9.00 13.00 -24.52
CA LEU A 544 -8.16 14.19 -24.32
C LEU A 544 -6.96 14.18 -25.25
N ALA A 545 -6.60 15.36 -25.77
CA ALA A 545 -5.32 15.59 -26.42
C ALA A 545 -4.55 16.70 -25.69
N VAL A 546 -3.25 16.49 -25.48
CA VAL A 546 -2.37 17.45 -24.79
C VAL A 546 -1.07 17.58 -25.57
N ASN A 547 -0.67 18.82 -25.84
CA ASN A 547 0.63 19.13 -26.43
C ASN A 547 1.51 19.75 -25.35
N LEU A 548 2.59 19.08 -25.00
CA LEU A 548 3.58 19.56 -24.05
C LEU A 548 4.86 19.92 -24.79
N LEU A 549 5.40 21.09 -24.49
CA LEU A 549 6.63 21.58 -25.08
C LEU A 549 7.69 21.72 -24.01
N TYR A 550 8.90 21.37 -24.39
CA TYR A 550 10.04 21.32 -23.50
C TYR A 550 11.20 22.10 -24.08
N GLN A 551 11.94 22.73 -23.17
CA GLN A 551 13.16 23.45 -23.45
C GLN A 551 14.36 22.62 -22.98
N LEU A 552 15.42 22.58 -23.79
CA LEU A 552 16.68 21.98 -23.38
C LEU A 552 17.30 22.82 -22.24
N VAL A 553 17.58 22.18 -21.11
CA VAL A 553 18.39 22.75 -20.03
C VAL A 553 19.85 22.61 -20.46
N PRO A 554 20.59 23.72 -20.67
CA PRO A 554 21.98 23.65 -21.04
C PRO A 554 22.79 22.89 -19.99
N PRO A 555 23.80 22.10 -20.36
CA PRO A 555 24.73 21.59 -19.39
C PRO A 555 25.35 22.76 -18.62
N CYS A 556 25.46 22.62 -17.30
CA CYS A 556 26.24 23.54 -16.50
C CYS A 556 27.69 23.24 -16.84
N ASP A 557 28.30 24.02 -17.75
CA ASP A 557 29.68 23.82 -18.18
C ASP A 557 30.59 23.71 -16.94
N THR A 558 31.15 22.51 -16.72
CA THR A 558 32.26 22.31 -15.80
C THR A 558 33.55 22.64 -16.53
N PHE A 559 34.15 23.76 -16.13
CA PHE A 559 35.55 24.14 -16.27
C PHE A 559 36.13 24.05 -17.69
N ASP A 560 36.20 25.21 -18.34
CA ASP A 560 37.38 25.52 -19.16
C ASP A 560 38.64 25.31 -18.30
N ILE A 561 39.62 24.65 -18.91
CA ILE A 561 40.91 24.17 -18.39
C ILE A 561 41.69 25.25 -17.63
#